data_AF-A0A2P4SPF8-F1
#
_entry.id   AF-A0A2P4SPF8-F1
#
_cell.length_a   1.000
_cell.length_b   1.000
_cell.length_c   1.000
_cell.angle_alpha   90.00
_cell.angle_beta   90.00
_cell.angle_gamma   90.00
#
_symmetry.space_group_name_H-M   'P 1'
#
loop_
_entity.id
_entity.type
_entity.pdbx_description
1 polymer ?
#
loop_
_entity_poly.entity_id
_entity_poly.type
_entity_poly.pdbx_seq_one_letter_code
_entity_poly.pdbx_strand_id
1 'polypeptide(L)'
;MLMGSSSVHLPLHHEATGLPCHSDSEDEYVIIELEHLENLSVTSNERRDAVVAAQNFTCVGCGTPIESKYIRRLRYCDYLGKYFCDCCHSYAQSAIPARMLMKWDFKKYYVCNFSKHLLDSIWQQPIFNVSSVNKALYTKSKEMDRVRQPIFNVSSVNKALYTKSKEMDRVRETQEQLFHLKKLLKTCRFGESVLKEFERVPSHLTEELHLFSLDDLVKIKRGQLLPLLKEILKSSTSHVDGCE
;
A
#
# COMPACT_ATOMS: atom_id res chain seq x y z
N MET A 1 -27.21 -47.71 -17.56
CA MET A 1 -28.55 -47.09 -17.34
C MET A 1 -28.59 -46.73 -15.87
N LEU A 2 -28.64 -45.46 -15.43
CA LEU A 2 -29.48 -44.29 -15.77
C LEU A 2 -30.72 -44.19 -14.86
N MET A 3 -30.77 -43.11 -14.06
CA MET A 3 -31.90 -42.62 -13.21
C MET A 3 -32.35 -43.60 -12.11
N GLY A 4 -33.08 -43.25 -11.04
CA GLY A 4 -33.65 -41.99 -10.52
C GLY A 4 -34.83 -42.34 -9.60
N SER A 5 -35.26 -41.59 -8.57
CA SER A 5 -34.85 -40.29 -8.00
C SER A 5 -35.14 -40.35 -6.45
N SER A 6 -35.46 -39.36 -5.60
CA SER A 6 -35.98 -37.98 -5.69
C SER A 6 -35.65 -37.17 -4.40
N SER A 7 -35.98 -35.87 -4.39
CA SER A 7 -35.69 -34.87 -3.34
C SER A 7 -36.49 -34.98 -2.03
N VAL A 8 -35.93 -34.43 -0.95
CA VAL A 8 -36.49 -33.21 -0.32
C VAL A 8 -35.33 -32.25 0.03
N HIS A 9 -35.39 -31.01 -0.45
CA HIS A 9 -34.50 -29.93 0.00
C HIS A 9 -35.34 -28.65 0.16
N LEU A 10 -35.19 -27.96 1.29
CA LEU A 10 -36.06 -26.84 1.67
C LEU A 10 -35.43 -25.52 1.21
N PRO A 11 -36.18 -24.61 0.54
CA PRO A 11 -35.65 -23.31 0.15
C PRO A 11 -35.37 -22.43 1.38
N LEU A 12 -34.10 -22.04 1.58
CA LEU A 12 -33.78 -20.91 2.45
C LEU A 12 -34.13 -19.61 1.70
N HIS A 13 -35.22 -18.97 2.12
CA HIS A 13 -35.62 -17.66 1.61
C HIS A 13 -34.60 -16.59 2.02
N HIS A 14 -33.79 -16.12 1.06
CA HIS A 14 -33.11 -14.83 1.20
C HIS A 14 -34.13 -13.71 1.01
N GLU A 15 -34.38 -12.92 2.06
CA GLU A 15 -35.28 -11.77 1.98
C GLU A 15 -34.73 -10.67 1.06
N ALA A 16 -35.54 -10.25 0.09
CA ALA A 16 -35.16 -9.30 -0.96
C ALA A 16 -35.04 -7.86 -0.44
N THR A 17 -33.95 -7.56 0.28
CA THR A 17 -33.71 -6.25 0.92
C THR A 17 -32.45 -5.51 0.45
N GLY A 18 -31.52 -6.19 -0.23
CA GLY A 18 -30.34 -5.58 -0.87
C GLY A 18 -30.67 -4.77 -2.12
N LEU A 19 -29.68 -4.09 -2.71
CA LEU A 19 -29.84 -3.58 -4.08
C LEU A 19 -29.71 -4.74 -5.08
N PRO A 20 -30.50 -4.77 -6.17
CA PRO A 20 -30.22 -5.69 -7.28
C PRO A 20 -28.89 -5.28 -7.92
N CYS A 21 -27.90 -6.17 -7.83
CA CYS A 21 -26.57 -5.99 -8.40
C CYS A 21 -26.32 -7.12 -9.40
N HIS A 22 -26.17 -6.77 -10.67
CA HIS A 22 -25.78 -7.73 -11.71
C HIS A 22 -24.26 -7.92 -11.66
N SER A 23 -23.81 -8.92 -10.89
CA SER A 23 -22.40 -9.29 -10.77
C SER A 23 -22.03 -10.40 -11.76
N ASP A 24 -22.40 -10.22 -13.02
CA ASP A 24 -22.18 -11.18 -14.11
C ASP A 24 -20.96 -10.78 -14.95
N SER A 25 -19.77 -10.82 -14.33
CA SER A 25 -18.48 -10.74 -15.03
C SER A 25 -17.36 -11.39 -14.21
N GLU A 26 -17.08 -12.66 -14.51
CA GLU A 26 -15.67 -13.06 -14.60
C GLU A 26 -15.06 -12.34 -15.81
N ASP A 27 -13.77 -11.99 -15.76
CA ASP A 27 -13.04 -11.24 -16.79
C ASP A 27 -13.59 -9.85 -17.19
N GLU A 28 -13.23 -8.81 -16.43
CA GLU A 28 -12.16 -7.88 -16.88
C GLU A 28 -11.76 -6.95 -15.73
N TYR A 29 -10.46 -6.89 -15.39
CA TYR A 29 -9.97 -5.94 -14.40
C TYR A 29 -9.93 -4.54 -15.02
N VAL A 30 -10.95 -3.71 -14.74
CA VAL A 30 -10.90 -2.28 -15.03
C VAL A 30 -9.72 -1.67 -14.26
N ILE A 31 -8.60 -1.48 -14.97
CA ILE A 31 -7.45 -0.74 -14.48
C ILE A 31 -7.92 0.70 -14.31
N ILE A 32 -8.18 1.11 -13.07
CA ILE A 32 -8.33 2.52 -12.73
C ILE A 32 -6.99 3.18 -13.07
N GLU A 33 -6.96 3.92 -14.18
CA GLU A 33 -5.74 4.49 -14.75
C GLU A 33 -4.99 5.28 -13.69
N LEU A 34 -3.65 5.14 -13.67
CA LEU A 34 -2.77 5.66 -12.62
C LEU A 34 -2.92 7.17 -12.41
N GLU A 35 -3.38 7.90 -13.42
CA GLU A 35 -3.72 9.34 -13.40
C GLU A 35 -4.74 9.70 -12.29
N HIS A 36 -5.62 8.77 -11.90
CA HIS A 36 -6.58 8.97 -10.80
C HIS A 36 -5.91 9.08 -9.42
N LEU A 37 -4.66 8.62 -9.27
CA LEU A 37 -3.93 8.64 -8.00
C LEU A 37 -3.40 10.04 -7.63
N GLU A 38 -3.22 10.94 -8.60
CA GLU A 38 -2.75 12.31 -8.31
C GLU A 38 -3.78 13.11 -7.48
N ASN A 39 -5.06 12.74 -7.56
CA ASN A 39 -6.15 13.32 -6.78
C ASN A 39 -6.41 12.63 -5.43
N LEU A 40 -5.40 11.95 -4.84
CA LEU A 40 -5.41 11.41 -3.46
C LEU A 40 -5.38 12.53 -2.39
N SER A 41 -6.31 13.47 -2.50
CA SER A 41 -6.55 14.54 -1.53
C SER A 41 -7.11 13.97 -0.22
N VAL A 42 -6.18 13.55 0.63
CA VAL A 42 -6.05 14.04 2.02
C VAL A 42 -7.36 14.59 2.60
N THR A 43 -8.34 13.70 2.80
CA THR A 43 -9.66 14.02 3.36
C THR A 43 -10.39 15.17 2.64
N SER A 44 -10.76 14.98 1.37
CA SER A 44 -11.85 15.77 0.77
C SER A 44 -13.12 15.60 1.63
N ASN A 45 -13.67 16.70 2.13
CA ASN A 45 -14.87 16.69 2.98
C ASN A 45 -16.13 16.82 2.10
N GLU A 46 -16.15 16.07 1.01
CA GLU A 46 -17.14 16.20 -0.05
C GLU A 46 -18.47 15.57 0.36
N ARG A 47 -19.56 16.29 0.07
CA ARG A 47 -20.91 15.81 0.39
C ARG A 47 -21.21 14.57 -0.46
N ARG A 48 -21.74 13.52 0.16
CA ARG A 48 -22.12 12.24 -0.49
C ARG A 48 -22.77 12.46 -1.85
N ASP A 49 -23.77 13.33 -1.92
CA ASP A 49 -24.58 13.53 -3.11
C ASP A 49 -23.77 14.16 -4.26
N ALA A 50 -22.74 14.97 -3.97
CA ALA A 50 -21.83 15.52 -4.97
C ALA A 50 -20.87 14.44 -5.51
N VAL A 51 -20.30 13.60 -4.64
CA VAL A 51 -19.45 12.48 -5.06
C VAL A 51 -20.25 11.48 -5.90
N VAL A 52 -21.48 11.17 -5.48
CA VAL A 52 -22.38 10.24 -6.18
C VAL A 52 -22.84 10.79 -7.54
N ALA A 53 -23.12 12.09 -7.64
CA ALA A 53 -23.38 12.74 -8.93
C ALA A 53 -22.13 12.72 -9.84
N ALA A 54 -20.93 12.95 -9.28
CA ALA A 54 -19.65 12.89 -10.01
C ALA A 54 -19.18 11.46 -10.37
N GLN A 55 -19.95 10.43 -10.02
CA GLN A 55 -19.85 9.07 -10.56
C GLN A 55 -21.14 8.66 -11.29
N ASN A 56 -21.84 9.63 -11.89
CA ASN A 56 -23.04 9.45 -12.73
C ASN A 56 -24.16 8.62 -12.08
N PHE A 57 -24.28 8.66 -10.76
CA PHE A 57 -25.21 7.85 -9.97
C PHE A 57 -25.08 6.32 -10.18
N THR A 58 -23.92 5.80 -10.59
CA THR A 58 -23.67 4.35 -10.69
C THR A 58 -22.79 3.85 -9.54
N CYS A 59 -22.78 2.53 -9.31
CA CYS A 59 -21.74 1.88 -8.50
C CYS A 59 -20.43 1.79 -9.29
N VAL A 60 -19.34 2.38 -8.77
CA VAL A 60 -18.01 2.34 -9.42
C VAL A 60 -17.43 0.92 -9.53
N GLY A 61 -17.95 -0.06 -8.78
CA GLY A 61 -17.46 -1.45 -8.79
C GLY A 61 -18.20 -2.41 -9.73
N CYS A 62 -19.38 -2.04 -10.25
CA CYS A 62 -20.21 -2.93 -11.09
C CYS A 62 -21.10 -2.20 -12.10
N GLY A 63 -20.91 -0.89 -12.30
CA GLY A 63 -21.71 -0.06 -13.24
C GLY A 63 -23.20 0.12 -12.90
N THR A 64 -23.75 -0.65 -11.97
CA THR A 64 -25.19 -0.69 -11.67
C THR A 64 -25.71 0.71 -11.28
N PRO A 65 -26.73 1.27 -11.99
CA PRO A 65 -27.35 2.54 -11.64
C PRO A 65 -28.04 2.53 -10.27
N ILE A 66 -27.95 3.64 -9.55
CA ILE A 66 -28.43 3.78 -8.18
C ILE A 66 -29.56 4.80 -8.14
N GLU A 67 -30.79 4.34 -7.91
CA GLU A 67 -31.93 5.22 -7.66
C GLU A 67 -31.68 6.17 -6.47
N SER A 68 -32.20 7.40 -6.54
CA SER A 68 -32.02 8.43 -5.50
C SER A 68 -32.38 7.97 -4.09
N LYS A 69 -33.39 7.08 -3.96
CA LYS A 69 -33.82 6.48 -2.69
C LYS A 69 -32.76 5.56 -2.04
N TYR A 70 -31.81 5.05 -2.82
CA TYR A 70 -30.75 4.13 -2.36
C TYR A 70 -29.39 4.80 -2.17
N ILE A 71 -29.20 6.08 -2.56
CA ILE A 71 -27.93 6.82 -2.39
C ILE A 71 -27.38 6.75 -0.96
N ARG A 72 -28.26 6.75 0.06
CA ARG A 72 -27.87 6.63 1.48
C ARG A 72 -27.37 5.24 1.89
N ARG A 73 -27.69 4.18 1.13
CA ARG A 73 -27.22 2.80 1.36
C ARG A 73 -25.80 2.55 0.83
N LEU A 74 -25.32 3.40 -0.08
CA LEU A 74 -23.99 3.28 -0.66
C LEU A 74 -22.87 3.38 0.39
N ARG A 75 -21.80 2.64 0.18
CA ARG A 75 -20.65 2.51 1.08
C ARG A 75 -19.43 3.21 0.45
N TYR A 76 -18.66 3.93 1.27
CA TYR A 76 -17.57 4.79 0.78
C TYR A 76 -16.21 4.09 0.92
N CYS A 77 -15.46 4.01 -0.17
CA CYS A 77 -14.08 3.52 -0.16
C CYS A 77 -13.11 4.67 0.12
N ASP A 78 -12.53 4.73 1.32
CA ASP A 78 -11.55 5.75 1.74
C ASP A 78 -10.25 5.75 0.90
N TYR A 79 -9.98 4.68 0.14
CA TYR A 79 -8.83 4.55 -0.78
C TYR A 79 -9.09 5.18 -2.17
N LEU A 80 -10.29 4.98 -2.74
CA LEU A 80 -10.63 5.50 -4.08
C LEU A 80 -11.41 6.82 -4.05
N GLY A 81 -11.95 7.23 -2.90
CA GLY A 81 -12.78 8.43 -2.78
C GLY A 81 -14.16 8.31 -3.45
N LYS A 82 -14.64 7.08 -3.68
CA LYS A 82 -15.88 6.79 -4.43
C LYS A 82 -16.86 5.92 -3.63
N TYR A 83 -18.12 5.94 -4.06
CA TYR A 83 -19.21 5.17 -3.47
C TYR A 83 -19.49 3.87 -4.24
N PHE A 84 -19.86 2.82 -3.50
CA PHE A 84 -20.07 1.46 -3.99
C PHE A 84 -21.38 0.89 -3.41
N CYS A 85 -21.98 -0.08 -4.11
CA CYS A 85 -23.07 -0.89 -3.57
C CYS A 85 -22.59 -1.82 -2.43
N ASP A 86 -23.54 -2.50 -1.81
CA ASP A 86 -23.30 -3.48 -0.76
C ASP A 86 -22.52 -4.72 -1.25
N CYS A 87 -22.74 -5.18 -2.48
CA CYS A 87 -21.99 -6.29 -3.09
C CYS A 87 -20.50 -5.96 -3.30
N CYS A 88 -20.20 -4.82 -3.93
CA CYS A 88 -18.81 -4.41 -4.24
C CYS A 88 -18.01 -3.94 -3.01
N HIS A 89 -18.65 -3.71 -1.86
CA HIS A 89 -18.01 -3.14 -0.68
C HIS A 89 -18.53 -3.79 0.62
N SER A 90 -17.87 -4.88 1.03
CA SER A 90 -18.19 -5.69 2.22
C SER A 90 -17.98 -5.01 3.59
N TYR A 91 -17.55 -3.74 3.63
CA TYR A 91 -16.95 -3.10 4.81
C TYR A 91 -15.60 -3.73 5.22
N ALA A 92 -14.90 -4.35 4.27
CA ALA A 92 -13.49 -4.65 4.41
C ALA A 92 -12.68 -3.42 4.85
N GLN A 93 -11.61 -3.66 5.61
CA GLN A 93 -10.78 -2.61 6.19
C GLN A 93 -9.30 -2.80 5.85
N SER A 94 -8.62 -1.71 5.47
CA SER A 94 -7.17 -1.69 5.27
C SER A 94 -6.55 -0.35 5.69
N ALA A 95 -5.23 -0.32 5.89
CA ALA A 95 -4.49 0.92 6.02
C ALA A 95 -4.24 1.51 4.62
N ILE A 96 -4.14 2.84 4.50
CA ILE A 96 -4.09 3.53 3.21
C ILE A 96 -2.68 4.08 2.96
N PRO A 97 -1.98 3.71 1.87
CA PRO A 97 -0.60 4.12 1.60
C PRO A 97 -0.39 5.62 1.68
N ALA A 98 -1.25 6.41 1.01
CA ALA A 98 -1.17 7.88 1.04
C ALA A 98 -1.36 8.48 2.45
N ARG A 99 -2.07 7.80 3.37
CA ARG A 99 -2.24 8.25 4.77
C ARG A 99 -1.07 7.82 5.65
N MET A 100 -0.56 6.60 5.44
CA MET A 100 0.65 6.09 6.10
C MET A 100 1.86 6.96 5.76
N LEU A 101 1.99 7.35 4.50
CA LEU A 101 3.02 8.27 4.03
C LEU A 101 2.67 9.71 4.43
N MET A 102 1.75 10.41 3.75
CA MET A 102 1.58 11.87 3.91
C MET A 102 1.17 12.34 5.32
N LYS A 103 0.58 11.47 6.15
CA LYS A 103 0.07 11.83 7.50
C LYS A 103 0.73 11.06 8.66
N TRP A 104 1.57 10.04 8.41
CA TRP A 104 2.00 9.03 9.38
C TRP A 104 0.83 8.31 10.09
N ASP A 105 -0.29 8.16 9.39
CA ASP A 105 -1.55 7.60 9.87
C ASP A 105 -1.75 6.16 9.35
N PHE A 106 -1.93 5.24 10.30
CA PHE A 106 -1.98 3.80 10.08
C PHE A 106 -3.26 3.19 10.65
N LYS A 107 -4.28 4.03 10.91
CA LYS A 107 -5.63 3.54 11.17
C LYS A 107 -6.11 2.75 9.96
N LYS A 108 -6.92 1.71 10.22
CA LYS A 108 -7.66 1.05 9.16
C LYS A 108 -8.89 1.88 8.80
N TYR A 109 -9.18 1.94 7.51
CA TYR A 109 -10.29 2.65 6.90
C TYR A 109 -11.10 1.69 6.03
N TYR A 110 -12.36 2.03 5.75
CA TYR A 110 -13.23 1.18 4.93
C TYR A 110 -12.88 1.27 3.45
N VAL A 111 -12.84 0.12 2.79
CA VAL A 111 -12.46 0.00 1.37
C VAL A 111 -13.39 -0.98 0.64
N CYS A 112 -13.60 -0.75 -0.66
CA CYS A 112 -14.31 -1.72 -1.50
C CYS A 112 -13.48 -3.00 -1.70
N ASN A 113 -14.11 -4.08 -2.13
CA ASN A 113 -13.48 -5.41 -2.19
C ASN A 113 -12.27 -5.39 -3.12
N PHE A 114 -12.39 -4.77 -4.30
CA PHE A 114 -11.27 -4.55 -5.23
C PHE A 114 -10.07 -3.86 -4.56
N SER A 115 -10.30 -2.72 -3.89
CA SER A 115 -9.23 -2.00 -3.18
C SER A 115 -8.66 -2.79 -2.00
N LYS A 116 -9.44 -3.66 -1.36
CA LYS A 116 -8.91 -4.58 -0.34
C LYS A 116 -7.92 -5.57 -0.95
N HIS A 117 -8.30 -6.26 -2.03
CA HIS A 117 -7.42 -7.21 -2.72
C HIS A 117 -6.16 -6.55 -3.28
N LEU A 118 -6.28 -5.35 -3.86
CA LEU A 118 -5.13 -4.55 -4.34
C LEU A 118 -4.18 -4.14 -3.20
N LEU A 119 -4.72 -3.64 -2.08
CA LEU A 119 -3.90 -3.20 -0.95
C LEU A 119 -3.21 -4.38 -0.23
N ASP A 120 -3.80 -5.57 -0.26
CA ASP A 120 -3.19 -6.79 0.28
C ASP A 120 -2.12 -7.36 -0.65
N SER A 121 -2.33 -7.34 -1.98
CA SER A 121 -1.34 -7.87 -2.94
C SER A 121 -0.06 -7.04 -2.98
N ILE A 122 -0.14 -5.72 -2.76
CA ILE A 122 1.04 -4.83 -2.68
C ILE A 122 1.65 -4.73 -1.26
N TRP A 123 1.05 -5.35 -0.24
CA TRP A 123 1.38 -5.08 1.17
C TRP A 123 2.85 -5.33 1.53
N GLN A 124 3.40 -6.45 1.03
CA GLN A 124 4.79 -6.86 1.22
C GLN A 124 5.72 -6.41 0.08
N GLN A 125 5.21 -5.72 -0.95
CA GLN A 125 6.01 -5.33 -2.11
C GLN A 125 6.82 -4.06 -1.81
N PRO A 126 8.15 -4.05 -2.05
CA PRO A 126 8.99 -2.88 -1.84
C PRO A 126 8.85 -1.89 -3.00
N ILE A 127 7.76 -1.13 -3.04
CA ILE A 127 7.40 -0.25 -4.17
C ILE A 127 7.22 1.22 -3.77
N PHE A 128 7.37 1.56 -2.49
CA PHE A 128 7.22 2.92 -1.98
C PHE A 128 8.60 3.52 -1.74
N ASN A 129 9.02 4.42 -2.63
CA ASN A 129 10.25 5.20 -2.42
C ASN A 129 9.92 6.41 -1.52
N VAL A 130 10.62 6.52 -0.38
CA VAL A 130 10.43 7.57 0.63
C VAL A 130 11.69 8.44 0.73
N SER A 131 12.29 8.77 -0.41
CA SER A 131 13.44 9.68 -0.48
C SER A 131 13.03 11.13 -0.14
N SER A 132 13.93 11.84 0.53
CA SER A 132 13.74 13.26 0.88
C SER A 132 14.14 14.16 -0.29
N VAL A 133 13.37 14.12 -1.39
CA VAL A 133 13.70 14.89 -2.60
C VAL A 133 13.79 16.38 -2.27
N ASN A 134 14.94 16.96 -2.59
CA ASN A 134 15.27 18.35 -2.26
C ASN A 134 14.40 19.33 -3.06
N LYS A 135 13.88 20.38 -2.40
CA LYS A 135 12.98 21.40 -2.97
C LYS A 135 13.47 22.08 -4.25
N ALA A 136 14.77 22.01 -4.56
CA ALA A 136 15.37 22.67 -5.71
C ALA A 136 15.23 21.90 -7.04
N LEU A 137 15.03 20.58 -7.01
CA LEU A 137 15.25 19.72 -8.20
C LEU A 137 14.16 19.80 -9.28
N TYR A 138 12.90 20.10 -8.91
CA TYR A 138 11.79 20.15 -9.88
C TYR A 138 11.74 21.40 -10.76
N THR A 139 12.72 22.31 -10.66
CA THR A 139 12.77 23.51 -11.51
C THR A 139 13.18 23.20 -12.96
N LYS A 140 13.91 22.10 -13.23
CA LYS A 140 14.38 21.76 -14.59
C LYS A 140 14.89 20.30 -14.76
N SER A 141 14.00 19.37 -15.10
CA SER A 141 14.30 18.23 -15.99
C SER A 141 13.05 17.48 -16.44
N LYS A 142 12.77 17.52 -17.75
CA LYS A 142 12.35 16.31 -18.48
C LYS A 142 13.62 15.52 -18.83
N GLU A 143 13.48 14.38 -19.51
CA GLU A 143 14.59 13.50 -19.94
C GLU A 143 15.28 12.65 -18.85
N MET A 144 14.53 11.89 -18.03
CA MET A 144 15.14 10.75 -17.31
C MET A 144 14.22 9.55 -17.00
N ASP A 145 13.26 9.26 -17.87
CA ASP A 145 12.48 8.01 -17.82
C ASP A 145 13.11 6.91 -18.69
N ARG A 146 13.44 5.75 -18.08
CA ARG A 146 13.30 4.39 -18.67
C ARG A 146 13.88 3.22 -17.85
N VAL A 147 14.54 3.43 -16.71
CA VAL A 147 15.12 2.33 -15.90
C VAL A 147 14.53 2.30 -14.49
N ARG A 148 13.70 1.27 -14.21
CA ARG A 148 13.25 0.82 -12.88
C ARG A 148 12.81 1.95 -11.91
N GLN A 149 11.94 2.85 -12.37
CA GLN A 149 11.18 3.72 -11.46
C GLN A 149 10.20 2.87 -10.62
N PRO A 150 10.17 2.99 -9.28
CA PRO A 150 9.09 2.43 -8.48
C PRO A 150 7.75 3.08 -8.88
N ILE A 151 6.71 2.27 -9.05
CA ILE A 151 5.39 2.71 -9.58
C ILE A 151 4.76 3.82 -8.71
N PHE A 152 5.13 3.90 -7.43
CA PHE A 152 4.69 4.94 -6.51
C PHE A 152 5.86 5.85 -6.10
N ASN A 153 6.24 6.77 -6.98
CA ASN A 153 7.19 7.84 -6.68
C ASN A 153 6.51 8.95 -5.86
N VAL A 154 6.68 8.93 -4.54
CA VAL A 154 6.02 9.89 -3.62
C VAL A 154 6.87 11.15 -3.45
N SER A 155 7.16 11.80 -4.58
CA SER A 155 7.90 13.07 -4.68
C SER A 155 7.28 14.22 -3.85
N SER A 156 6.00 14.11 -3.52
CA SER A 156 5.20 15.07 -2.75
C SER A 156 5.14 14.78 -1.24
N VAL A 157 6.15 14.10 -0.67
CA VAL A 157 6.33 14.01 0.80
C VAL A 157 6.44 15.41 1.40
N ASN A 158 5.39 15.81 2.12
CA ASN A 158 5.36 17.07 2.87
C ASN A 158 6.42 17.04 4.00
N LYS A 159 7.05 18.20 4.26
CA LYS A 159 7.98 18.46 5.39
C LYS A 159 7.44 18.02 6.76
N ALA A 160 6.12 17.86 6.86
CA ALA A 160 5.39 17.28 8.00
C ALA A 160 5.69 15.80 8.31
N LEU A 161 6.28 15.02 7.40
CA LEU A 161 6.60 13.60 7.64
C LEU A 161 7.82 13.44 8.56
N TYR A 162 8.94 14.05 8.15
CA TYR A 162 10.22 14.03 8.88
C TYR A 162 10.12 14.69 10.27
N THR A 163 9.20 15.66 10.44
CA THR A 163 8.90 16.23 11.77
C THR A 163 8.04 15.31 12.67
N LYS A 164 7.48 14.21 12.15
CA LYS A 164 6.57 13.31 12.89
C LYS A 164 7.10 11.90 13.16
N SER A 165 8.18 11.47 12.50
CA SER A 165 8.76 10.13 12.73
C SER A 165 10.29 10.15 12.79
N LYS A 166 10.83 10.52 13.97
CA LYS A 166 12.26 10.42 14.27
C LYS A 166 12.81 8.99 14.08
N GLU A 167 11.96 7.98 14.21
CA GLU A 167 12.32 6.58 13.93
C GLU A 167 12.50 6.30 12.44
N MET A 168 11.78 6.99 11.55
CA MET A 168 11.96 6.84 10.10
C MET A 168 13.33 7.38 9.66
N ASP A 169 13.74 8.54 10.20
CA ASP A 169 15.07 9.11 9.93
C ASP A 169 16.19 8.18 10.42
N ARG A 170 16.08 7.68 11.66
CA ARG A 170 17.02 6.69 12.23
C ARG A 170 17.09 5.40 11.42
N VAL A 171 15.96 4.92 10.89
CA VAL A 171 15.92 3.73 10.03
C VAL A 171 16.63 4.01 8.71
N ARG A 172 16.39 5.16 8.07
CA ARG A 172 17.11 5.58 6.85
C ARG A 172 18.62 5.69 7.07
N GLU A 173 19.05 6.37 8.14
CA GLU A 173 20.48 6.50 8.51
C GLU A 173 21.14 5.12 8.72
N THR A 174 20.43 4.20 9.39
CA THR A 174 20.89 2.81 9.57
C THR A 174 20.90 2.05 8.24
N GLN A 175 19.94 2.31 7.35
CA GLN A 175 19.83 1.71 6.01
C GLN A 175 21.04 2.06 5.13
N GLU A 176 21.41 3.34 5.13
CA GLU A 176 22.55 3.88 4.38
C GLU A 176 23.86 3.23 4.84
N GLN A 177 24.09 3.16 6.16
CA GLN A 177 25.26 2.48 6.73
C GLN A 177 25.30 0.99 6.37
N LEU A 178 24.18 0.27 6.51
CA LEU A 178 24.08 -1.15 6.18
C LEU A 178 24.32 -1.43 4.69
N PHE A 179 23.82 -0.58 3.78
CA PHE A 179 24.05 -0.70 2.34
C PHE A 179 25.54 -0.59 1.97
N HIS A 180 26.27 0.34 2.60
CA HIS A 180 27.72 0.46 2.40
C HIS A 180 28.49 -0.70 3.03
N LEU A 181 28.15 -1.11 4.25
CA LEU A 181 28.79 -2.25 4.93
C LEU A 181 28.54 -3.57 4.20
N LYS A 182 27.32 -3.83 3.69
CA LYS A 182 27.02 -5.05 2.92
C LYS A 182 27.86 -5.17 1.65
N LYS A 183 28.18 -4.05 1.00
CA LYS A 183 29.07 -4.02 -0.17
C LYS A 183 30.51 -4.38 0.20
N LEU A 184 31.03 -3.83 1.30
CA LEU A 184 32.36 -4.17 1.81
C LEU A 184 32.43 -5.65 2.24
N LEU A 185 31.45 -6.13 2.99
CA LEU A 185 31.34 -7.53 3.43
C LEU A 185 31.26 -8.51 2.25
N LYS A 186 30.54 -8.18 1.17
CA LYS A 186 30.51 -8.98 -0.08
C LYS A 186 31.87 -9.05 -0.81
N THR A 187 32.85 -8.23 -0.41
CA THR A 187 34.25 -8.31 -0.88
C THR A 187 35.22 -8.88 0.17
N CYS A 188 34.76 -9.16 1.39
CA CYS A 188 35.59 -9.68 2.47
C CYS A 188 35.64 -11.22 2.47
N ARG A 189 36.85 -11.79 2.43
CA ARG A 189 37.09 -13.25 2.54
C ARG A 189 36.54 -13.90 3.82
N PHE A 190 36.28 -13.10 4.85
CA PHE A 190 35.75 -13.53 6.15
C PHE A 190 34.33 -12.99 6.44
N GLY A 191 33.71 -12.25 5.52
CA GLY A 191 32.42 -11.58 5.74
C GLY A 191 31.21 -12.51 5.75
N GLU A 192 31.35 -13.75 5.29
CA GLU A 192 30.28 -14.75 5.09
C GLU A 192 29.42 -15.02 6.35
N SER A 193 30.02 -15.05 7.54
CA SER A 193 29.28 -15.21 8.81
C SER A 193 28.40 -14.01 9.13
N VAL A 194 28.86 -12.80 8.79
CA VAL A 194 28.17 -11.53 9.03
C VAL A 194 27.09 -11.28 7.97
N LEU A 195 27.34 -11.69 6.72
CA LEU A 195 26.37 -11.57 5.63
C LEU A 195 25.07 -12.35 5.92
N LYS A 196 25.13 -13.45 6.68
CA LYS A 196 23.94 -14.21 7.12
C LYS A 196 23.05 -13.43 8.09
N GLU A 197 23.60 -12.50 8.87
CA GLU A 197 22.78 -11.61 9.70
C GLU A 197 21.89 -10.69 8.84
N PHE A 198 22.27 -10.39 7.60
CA PHE A 198 21.42 -9.61 6.68
C PHE A 198 20.22 -10.39 6.15
N GLU A 199 20.19 -11.73 6.26
CA GLU A 199 19.03 -12.55 5.89
C GLU A 199 17.87 -12.42 6.91
N ARG A 200 18.16 -11.88 8.10
CA ARG A 200 17.16 -11.59 9.15
C ARG A 200 16.19 -10.45 8.79
N VAL A 201 16.43 -9.74 7.68
CA VAL A 201 15.59 -8.67 7.16
C VAL A 201 15.39 -8.81 5.64
N PRO A 202 14.27 -8.33 5.06
CA PRO A 202 14.08 -8.28 3.62
C PRO A 202 15.25 -7.61 2.87
N SER A 203 15.69 -8.19 1.76
CA SER A 203 16.91 -7.79 1.05
C SER A 203 16.90 -6.32 0.61
N HIS A 204 15.75 -5.81 0.13
CA HIS A 204 15.60 -4.42 -0.31
C HIS A 204 16.02 -3.41 0.77
N LEU A 205 15.75 -3.70 2.04
CA LEU A 205 16.14 -2.84 3.17
C LEU A 205 17.66 -2.71 3.35
N THR A 206 18.47 -3.52 2.66
CA THR A 206 19.95 -3.47 2.73
C THR A 206 20.62 -3.40 1.36
N GLU A 207 19.83 -3.29 0.28
CA GLU A 207 20.31 -3.29 -1.11
C GLU A 207 19.72 -2.16 -1.96
N GLU A 208 18.58 -1.56 -1.58
CA GLU A 208 17.96 -0.43 -2.28
C GLU A 208 17.56 0.70 -1.31
N LEU A 209 18.26 1.84 -1.38
CA LEU A 209 18.07 2.96 -0.46
C LEU A 209 16.68 3.60 -0.62
N HIS A 210 16.08 3.94 0.52
CA HIS A 210 14.79 4.62 0.66
C HIS A 210 13.57 3.83 0.14
N LEU A 211 13.72 2.56 -0.24
CA LEU A 211 12.65 1.71 -0.76
C LEU A 211 12.02 0.86 0.36
N PHE A 212 10.70 0.91 0.50
CA PHE A 212 9.95 0.24 1.57
C PHE A 212 8.67 -0.43 1.07
N SER A 213 8.21 -1.45 1.81
CA SER A 213 6.84 -1.98 1.71
C SER A 213 5.90 -1.34 2.75
N LEU A 214 4.58 -1.58 2.63
CA LEU A 214 3.61 -1.14 3.65
C LEU A 214 3.86 -1.83 5.00
N ASP A 215 4.29 -3.08 4.97
CA ASP A 215 4.64 -3.85 6.16
C ASP A 215 5.87 -3.29 6.87
N ASP A 216 6.88 -2.83 6.13
CA ASP A 216 8.07 -2.19 6.72
C ASP A 216 7.70 -0.88 7.42
N LEU A 217 6.87 -0.04 6.80
CA LEU A 217 6.37 1.17 7.45
C LEU A 217 5.61 0.84 8.75
N VAL A 218 4.87 -0.28 8.80
CA VAL A 218 4.22 -0.76 10.03
C VAL A 218 5.23 -1.26 11.06
N LYS A 219 6.25 -2.03 10.68
CA LYS A 219 7.35 -2.46 11.57
C LYS A 219 8.11 -1.25 12.14
N ILE A 220 8.35 -0.21 11.34
CA ILE A 220 8.97 1.05 11.77
C ILE A 220 8.07 1.76 12.79
N LYS A 221 6.77 1.92 12.49
CA LYS A 221 5.80 2.55 13.41
C LYS A 221 5.68 1.82 14.76
N ARG A 222 5.87 0.50 14.77
CA ARG A 222 5.86 -0.35 15.97
C ARG A 222 7.19 -0.41 16.71
N GLY A 223 8.25 0.26 16.21
CA GLY A 223 9.60 0.18 16.78
C GLY A 223 10.28 -1.18 16.61
N GLN A 224 9.78 -2.03 15.70
CA GLN A 224 10.25 -3.41 15.51
C GLN A 224 11.40 -3.53 14.50
N LEU A 225 11.49 -2.62 13.52
CA LEU A 225 12.53 -2.70 12.48
C LEU A 225 13.89 -2.14 12.92
N LEU A 226 13.91 -0.98 13.60
CA LEU A 226 15.16 -0.31 13.97
C LEU A 226 16.08 -1.15 14.89
N PRO A 227 15.59 -1.93 15.88
CA PRO A 227 16.44 -2.82 16.67
C PRO A 227 17.17 -3.87 15.82
N LEU A 228 16.46 -4.54 14.90
CA LEU A 228 17.04 -5.57 14.02
C LEU A 228 18.14 -4.97 13.13
N LEU A 229 17.87 -3.81 12.50
CA LEU A 229 18.88 -3.14 11.68
C LEU A 229 20.11 -2.70 12.51
N LYS A 230 19.92 -2.30 13.78
CA LYS A 230 21.02 -1.94 14.68
C LYS A 230 21.86 -3.13 15.16
N GLU A 231 21.26 -4.31 15.32
CA GLU A 231 22.00 -5.54 15.62
C GLU A 231 22.90 -5.95 14.44
N ILE A 232 22.34 -5.95 13.23
CA ILE A 232 23.10 -6.25 12.00
C ILE A 232 24.20 -5.20 11.79
N LEU A 233 23.92 -3.92 12.04
CA LEU A 233 24.89 -2.82 11.97
C LEU A 233 26.04 -3.07 12.96
N LYS A 234 25.74 -3.36 14.22
CA LYS A 234 26.76 -3.64 15.26
C LYS A 234 27.64 -4.83 14.87
N SER A 235 27.04 -5.92 14.40
CA SER A 235 27.77 -7.10 13.93
C SER A 235 28.70 -6.75 12.76
N SER A 236 28.19 -5.94 11.81
CA SER A 236 28.94 -5.45 10.65
C SER A 236 30.10 -4.54 11.02
N THR A 237 29.92 -3.58 11.93
CA THR A 237 31.01 -2.69 12.37
C THR A 237 32.06 -3.48 13.15
N SER A 238 31.65 -4.28 14.14
CA SER A 238 32.61 -5.07 14.94
C SER A 238 33.39 -6.12 14.14
N HIS A 239 32.90 -6.54 12.97
CA HIS A 239 33.71 -7.30 12.02
C HIS A 239 34.73 -6.43 11.29
N VAL A 240 34.30 -5.29 10.73
CA VAL A 240 35.19 -4.37 9.99
C VAL A 240 36.28 -3.78 10.88
N ASP A 241 35.97 -3.50 12.15
CA ASP A 241 36.91 -3.00 13.16
C ASP A 241 37.99 -4.05 13.57
N GLY A 242 37.83 -5.32 13.19
CA GLY A 242 38.67 -6.44 13.64
C GLY A 242 38.99 -7.48 12.56
N CYS A 243 39.00 -7.09 11.28
CA CYS A 243 39.27 -7.98 10.15
C CYS A 243 40.57 -7.57 9.43
N GLU A 244 41.50 -8.53 9.30
CA GLU A 244 42.81 -8.42 8.61
C GLU A 244 42.95 -9.40 7.44
#